data_AF-A0A328EPD3-F1
#
_entry.id   AF-A0A328EPD3-F1
#
_cell.length_a   1.000
_cell.length_b   1.000
_cell.length_c   1.000
_cell.angle_alpha   90.00
_cell.angle_beta   90.00
_cell.angle_gamma   90.00
#
_symmetry.space_group_name_H-M   'P 1'
#
loop_
_entity.id
_entity.type
_entity.pdbx_description
1 polymer ?
#
loop_
_entity_poly.entity_id
_entity_poly.type
_entity_poly.pdbx_seq_one_letter_code
_entity_poly.pdbx_strand_id
1 'polypeptide(L)'
;MDVGGKKALAMALRDEITKKAIAGKTAKFTKDGVTAEIQTTALNKTIAPAVISATPDVRPFLDGLTVGVVKDEVTGAASVGKGRDLFVSPSLHTKFSMSTAAGIAGSKGALKGAIIIRDPELLSKLKVSGKLWASAAEIEMRLPAGTRLPKPDQFLYSRDAYGDLLHILVINGKASPLTQAEINQMKIIGSADTLKNIFNPGTKAKVSKKAGKTTPYDELIEANKNVTQIKKQLEQFKKTGRISPMPDGVYALGDLHGKYNQVMSTLTREGFVDEAGNWIAKDTTLVQAGDIVDRGYGGTKLINKLQALDKQASKMGSHITTLMGNHDIVFGAVARVLKTLPPELLSQAGKVRSQELLSKCAEYFRSIGNESSAKLMETFSNGRGHVAEALSADSKTLEWLKDRPAMYIKDGVLYVHADSPNVYMQLLKEAKAKGFKGSNLEIVNKYTKELAKTTEGSQHLYDLMVKNRYQMTKESALDMLKTFDADRLVHGHTPQGGKITSKYEDLVTNIDSGSGTNGVSRIHHIGGQNIKLMRNNSRVITRTELEAEYARALEEFRLRDMAVRRGYTVPYSVIGLANRQTRI
;
A
#
# COMPACT_ATOMS: atom_id res chain seq x y z
N MET A 1 9.32 11.74 -41.82
CA MET A 1 10.65 11.91 -42.45
C MET A 1 10.87 13.39 -42.69
N ASP A 2 11.96 13.96 -42.20
CA ASP A 2 12.46 15.25 -42.71
C ASP A 2 13.20 14.96 -44.02
N VAL A 3 12.59 15.38 -45.13
CA VAL A 3 13.07 15.09 -46.48
C VAL A 3 14.04 16.20 -46.90
N GLY A 4 15.07 16.43 -46.07
CA GLY A 4 16.12 17.43 -46.29
C GLY A 4 15.59 18.84 -46.58
N GLY A 5 14.54 19.29 -45.87
CA GLY A 5 13.92 20.60 -46.10
C GLY A 5 12.89 20.68 -47.24
N LYS A 6 12.62 19.61 -47.99
CA LYS A 6 11.61 19.61 -49.09
C LYS A 6 10.19 19.29 -48.58
N LYS A 7 9.57 20.27 -47.93
CA LYS A 7 8.17 20.19 -47.41
C LYS A 7 7.16 19.67 -48.45
N ALA A 8 7.24 20.14 -49.70
CA ALA A 8 6.33 19.73 -50.77
C ALA A 8 6.47 18.24 -51.11
N LEU A 9 7.69 17.68 -51.07
CA LEU A 9 7.94 16.26 -51.32
C LEU A 9 7.41 15.40 -50.17
N ALA A 10 7.63 15.82 -48.91
CA ALA A 10 7.08 15.15 -47.74
C ALA A 10 5.54 15.09 -47.77
N MET A 11 4.89 16.19 -48.13
CA MET A 11 3.43 16.26 -48.25
C MET A 11 2.89 15.40 -49.40
N ALA A 12 3.57 15.39 -50.55
CA ALA A 12 3.18 14.55 -51.68
C ALA A 12 3.33 13.05 -51.39
N LEU A 13 4.42 12.64 -50.72
CA LEU A 13 4.63 11.25 -50.29
C LEU A 13 3.53 10.84 -49.30
N ARG A 14 3.26 11.68 -48.29
CA ARG A 14 2.18 11.51 -47.31
C ARG A 14 0.81 11.34 -47.97
N ASP A 15 0.43 12.24 -48.87
CA ASP A 15 -0.91 12.21 -49.49
C ASP A 15 -1.16 10.91 -50.26
N GLU A 16 -0.17 10.44 -51.00
CA GLU A 16 -0.29 9.21 -51.77
C GLU A 16 -0.30 7.96 -50.89
N ILE A 17 0.54 7.89 -49.83
CA ILE A 17 0.47 6.76 -48.90
C ILE A 17 -0.84 6.76 -48.10
N THR A 18 -1.37 7.92 -47.72
CA THR A 18 -2.66 8.04 -47.03
C THR A 18 -3.80 7.53 -47.91
N LYS A 19 -3.87 7.96 -49.18
CA LYS A 19 -4.89 7.47 -50.13
C LYS A 19 -4.80 5.95 -50.32
N LYS A 20 -3.59 5.43 -50.49
CA LYS A 20 -3.36 3.98 -50.62
C LYS A 20 -3.79 3.22 -49.37
N ALA A 21 -3.49 3.73 -48.19
CA ALA A 21 -3.89 3.14 -46.92
C ALA A 21 -5.41 3.12 -46.74
N ILE A 22 -6.10 4.22 -47.04
CA ILE A 22 -7.58 4.31 -47.00
C ILE A 22 -8.21 3.29 -47.93
N ALA A 23 -7.63 3.09 -49.11
CA ALA A 23 -8.09 2.09 -50.08
C ALA A 23 -7.72 0.63 -49.72
N GLY A 24 -7.06 0.37 -48.58
CA GLY A 24 -6.60 -0.96 -48.20
C GLY A 24 -5.46 -1.51 -49.07
N LYS A 25 -4.79 -0.66 -49.85
CA LYS A 25 -3.66 -1.02 -50.71
C LYS A 25 -2.36 -0.92 -49.93
N THR A 26 -1.30 -1.55 -50.45
CA THR A 26 0.05 -1.40 -49.89
C THR A 26 0.45 0.07 -49.92
N ALA A 27 0.61 0.68 -48.74
CA ALA A 27 0.91 2.09 -48.57
C ALA A 27 2.42 2.36 -48.70
N LYS A 28 2.92 2.08 -49.90
CA LYS A 28 4.29 2.35 -50.35
C LYS A 28 4.26 3.26 -51.57
N PHE A 29 5.05 4.31 -51.57
CA PHE A 29 5.15 5.25 -52.68
C PHE A 29 6.54 5.88 -52.78
N THR A 30 7.04 6.01 -53.99
CA THR A 30 8.36 6.58 -54.29
C THR A 30 8.18 7.81 -55.14
N LYS A 31 8.81 8.92 -54.75
CA LYS A 31 8.83 10.18 -55.50
C LYS A 31 10.20 10.84 -55.32
N ASP A 32 10.78 11.33 -56.42
CA ASP A 32 12.08 12.02 -56.45
C ASP A 32 13.20 11.22 -55.73
N GLY A 33 13.23 9.90 -55.95
CA GLY A 33 14.21 8.98 -55.34
C GLY A 33 13.96 8.63 -53.87
N VAL A 34 12.96 9.23 -53.23
CA VAL A 34 12.60 8.97 -51.83
C VAL A 34 11.40 8.02 -51.77
N THR A 35 11.57 6.91 -51.06
CA THR A 35 10.49 5.92 -50.85
C THR A 35 9.93 6.05 -49.43
N ALA A 36 8.62 6.23 -49.32
CA ALA A 36 7.87 6.17 -48.07
C ALA A 36 7.02 4.90 -48.03
N GLU A 37 7.05 4.20 -46.90
CA GLU A 37 6.29 2.95 -46.69
C GLU A 37 5.73 2.92 -45.26
N ILE A 38 4.44 2.59 -45.13
CA ILE A 38 3.82 2.30 -43.84
C ILE A 38 4.06 0.83 -43.52
N GLN A 39 4.95 0.56 -42.55
CA GLN A 39 5.31 -0.81 -42.15
C GLN A 39 4.25 -1.49 -41.27
N THR A 40 3.48 -0.70 -40.50
CA THR A 40 2.45 -1.20 -39.58
C THR A 40 1.08 -0.62 -39.88
N THR A 41 0.22 -1.53 -40.30
CA THR A 41 -1.23 -1.42 -40.50
C THR A 41 -2.11 -1.24 -39.25
N ALA A 42 -2.43 -0.03 -38.78
CA ALA A 42 -3.30 0.10 -37.60
C ALA A 42 -4.78 -0.26 -37.91
N LEU A 43 -5.26 -0.06 -39.13
CA LEU A 43 -6.43 -0.74 -39.70
C LEU A 43 -6.02 -1.28 -41.07
N ASN A 44 -6.06 -2.60 -41.21
CA ASN A 44 -5.15 -3.28 -42.13
C ASN A 44 -5.94 -4.08 -43.17
N LYS A 45 -6.37 -3.46 -44.28
CA LYS A 45 -7.04 -4.09 -45.46
C LYS A 45 -8.42 -4.73 -45.22
N THR A 46 -8.68 -5.28 -44.03
CA THR A 46 -9.88 -6.06 -43.70
C THR A 46 -11.20 -5.31 -43.89
N ILE A 47 -11.24 -4.02 -43.52
CA ILE A 47 -12.49 -3.23 -43.57
C ILE A 47 -12.45 -2.09 -44.58
N ALA A 48 -11.37 -2.02 -45.37
CA ALA A 48 -11.16 -0.97 -46.35
C ALA A 48 -12.20 -1.09 -47.49
N PRO A 49 -12.61 0.03 -48.12
CA PRO A 49 -12.13 1.38 -47.84
C PRO A 49 -12.79 2.00 -46.60
N ALA A 50 -11.99 2.64 -45.74
CA ALA A 50 -12.49 3.22 -44.49
C ALA A 50 -11.61 4.37 -43.99
N VAL A 51 -12.22 5.32 -43.28
CA VAL A 51 -11.53 6.35 -42.49
C VAL A 51 -12.14 6.46 -41.10
N ILE A 52 -11.38 6.98 -40.14
CA ILE A 52 -11.78 7.14 -38.76
C ILE A 52 -11.58 8.58 -38.30
N SER A 53 -12.52 9.09 -37.50
CA SER A 53 -12.37 10.34 -36.74
C SER A 53 -12.55 10.06 -35.25
N ALA A 54 -11.58 10.43 -34.42
CA ALA A 54 -11.72 10.35 -32.97
C ALA A 54 -12.50 11.58 -32.45
N THR A 55 -13.27 11.41 -31.38
CA THR A 55 -14.07 12.49 -30.78
C THR A 55 -14.12 12.34 -29.26
N PRO A 56 -14.08 13.43 -28.45
CA PRO A 56 -14.26 13.32 -27.00
C PRO A 56 -15.68 12.90 -26.66
N ASP A 57 -16.63 13.09 -27.59
CA ASP A 57 -18.04 12.79 -27.43
C ASP A 57 -18.67 12.36 -28.76
N VAL A 58 -19.25 11.16 -28.79
CA VAL A 58 -19.93 10.63 -29.99
C VAL A 58 -21.38 11.09 -30.11
N ARG A 59 -21.98 11.62 -29.04
CA ARG A 59 -23.41 12.00 -29.01
C ARG A 59 -23.84 12.91 -30.17
N PRO A 60 -23.05 13.93 -30.60
CA PRO A 60 -23.43 14.79 -31.72
C PRO A 60 -23.62 14.07 -33.07
N PHE A 61 -23.12 12.84 -33.20
CA PHE A 61 -23.18 12.07 -34.45
C PHE A 61 -24.36 11.10 -34.48
N LEU A 62 -25.01 10.81 -33.35
CA LEU A 62 -26.05 9.79 -33.23
C LEU A 62 -27.25 10.04 -34.16
N ASP A 63 -27.62 11.31 -34.35
CA ASP A 63 -28.74 11.73 -35.21
C ASP A 63 -28.31 12.22 -36.59
N GLY A 64 -27.04 12.03 -36.94
CA GLY A 64 -26.43 12.61 -38.13
C GLY A 64 -25.97 14.06 -37.88
N LEU A 65 -25.01 14.51 -38.68
CA LEU A 65 -24.31 15.77 -38.44
C LEU A 65 -23.95 16.44 -39.77
N THR A 66 -24.10 17.76 -39.87
CA THR A 66 -23.47 18.54 -40.95
C THR A 66 -22.12 19.06 -40.47
N VAL A 67 -21.03 18.68 -41.15
CA VAL A 67 -19.66 19.03 -40.76
C VAL A 67 -19.48 20.55 -40.71
N GLY A 68 -18.89 21.05 -39.63
CA GLY A 68 -18.51 22.46 -39.48
C GLY A 68 -19.66 23.44 -39.22
N VAL A 69 -20.89 22.94 -39.07
CA VAL A 69 -22.05 23.74 -38.65
C VAL A 69 -22.05 23.85 -37.12
N VAL A 70 -22.05 25.09 -36.63
CA VAL A 70 -22.31 25.39 -35.21
C VAL A 70 -23.56 26.26 -35.16
N LYS A 71 -24.52 25.87 -34.30
CA LYS A 71 -25.68 26.70 -34.00
C LYS A 71 -25.27 27.71 -32.94
N ASP A 72 -25.53 28.98 -33.22
CA ASP A 72 -25.41 30.03 -32.21
C ASP A 72 -26.51 29.82 -31.15
N GLU A 73 -26.12 29.69 -29.89
CA GLU A 73 -27.04 29.35 -28.79
C GLU A 73 -28.03 30.46 -28.46
N VAL A 74 -27.77 31.70 -28.89
CA VAL A 74 -28.59 32.89 -28.58
C VAL A 74 -29.56 33.20 -29.72
N THR A 75 -29.11 33.07 -30.97
CA THR A 75 -29.88 33.46 -32.17
C THR A 75 -30.48 32.27 -32.92
N GLY A 76 -30.05 31.04 -32.61
CA GLY A 76 -30.49 29.82 -33.31
C GLY A 76 -29.96 29.69 -34.75
N ALA A 77 -29.20 30.68 -35.24
CA ALA A 77 -28.66 30.71 -36.58
C ALA A 77 -27.53 29.67 -36.74
N ALA A 78 -27.60 28.87 -37.80
CA ALA A 78 -26.56 27.90 -38.15
C ALA A 78 -25.54 28.55 -39.09
N SER A 79 -24.27 28.58 -38.70
CA SER A 79 -23.18 29.07 -39.57
C SER A 79 -22.19 27.95 -39.90
N VAL A 80 -21.79 27.86 -41.18
CA VAL A 80 -20.70 26.99 -41.62
C VAL A 80 -19.41 27.81 -41.57
N GLY A 81 -18.57 27.58 -40.57
CA GLY A 81 -17.30 28.31 -40.44
C GLY A 81 -16.27 27.83 -41.47
N LYS A 82 -15.63 28.77 -42.21
CA LYS A 82 -14.46 28.43 -43.05
C LYS A 82 -13.37 27.79 -42.19
N GLY A 83 -12.85 26.63 -42.60
CA GLY A 83 -11.77 25.91 -41.90
C GLY A 83 -12.22 24.90 -40.85
N ARG A 84 -13.52 24.62 -40.72
CA ARG A 84 -14.09 23.61 -39.80
C ARG A 84 -14.35 22.27 -40.48
N ASP A 85 -13.38 21.77 -41.22
CA ASP A 85 -13.45 20.44 -41.83
C ASP A 85 -13.31 19.34 -40.76
N LEU A 86 -13.87 18.16 -41.02
CA LEU A 86 -13.68 17.00 -40.14
C LEU A 86 -12.40 16.27 -40.55
N PHE A 87 -11.43 16.20 -39.62
CA PHE A 87 -10.20 15.44 -39.84
C PHE A 87 -10.45 13.95 -39.67
N VAL A 88 -9.94 13.17 -40.63
CA VAL A 88 -10.10 11.72 -40.68
C VAL A 88 -8.79 11.07 -41.11
N SER A 89 -8.58 9.84 -40.70
CA SER A 89 -7.34 9.09 -40.94
C SER A 89 -7.64 7.62 -41.22
N PRO A 90 -6.71 6.88 -41.87
CA PRO A 90 -6.83 5.43 -42.06
C PRO A 90 -6.65 4.64 -40.75
N SER A 91 -6.31 5.31 -39.64
CA SER A 91 -6.06 4.71 -38.32
C SER A 91 -6.52 5.64 -37.19
N LEU A 92 -6.93 5.11 -36.04
CA LEU A 92 -7.40 5.94 -34.91
C LEU A 92 -6.24 6.76 -34.31
N HIS A 93 -6.23 8.07 -34.51
CA HIS A 93 -5.37 8.98 -33.75
C HIS A 93 -6.02 9.32 -32.42
N THR A 94 -5.29 9.21 -31.32
CA THR A 94 -5.75 9.61 -29.98
C THR A 94 -5.50 11.08 -29.65
N LYS A 95 -4.80 11.85 -30.50
CA LYS A 95 -4.34 13.20 -30.15
C LYS A 95 -5.06 14.38 -30.82
N PHE A 96 -6.17 14.14 -31.49
CA PHE A 96 -7.07 15.21 -31.90
C PHE A 96 -8.48 14.92 -31.42
N SER A 97 -8.85 15.59 -30.33
CA SER A 97 -10.12 16.29 -30.12
C SER A 97 -10.32 16.54 -28.62
N MET A 98 -9.68 17.58 -28.07
CA MET A 98 -10.25 18.22 -26.85
C MET A 98 -11.46 19.10 -27.21
N SER A 99 -11.76 19.23 -28.50
CA SER A 99 -12.92 19.91 -29.07
C SER A 99 -13.43 19.11 -30.27
N THR A 100 -14.74 18.90 -30.37
CA THR A 100 -15.39 18.26 -31.52
C THR A 100 -15.38 19.18 -32.74
N ALA A 101 -15.66 18.66 -33.95
CA ALA A 101 -15.96 19.50 -35.13
C ALA A 101 -17.22 20.41 -34.93
N ALA A 102 -17.98 20.16 -33.87
CA ALA A 102 -19.10 20.97 -33.40
C ALA A 102 -18.72 21.94 -32.25
N GLY A 103 -17.44 22.06 -31.90
CA GLY A 103 -16.94 23.00 -30.89
C GLY A 103 -17.14 22.57 -29.42
N ILE A 104 -17.60 21.35 -29.16
CA ILE A 104 -17.87 20.88 -27.79
C ILE A 104 -16.56 20.42 -27.16
N ALA A 105 -16.14 21.08 -26.08
CA ALA A 105 -15.04 20.62 -25.23
C ALA A 105 -15.48 19.43 -24.37
N GLY A 106 -14.58 18.46 -24.14
CA GLY A 106 -14.89 17.27 -23.35
C GLY A 106 -15.41 17.62 -21.95
N SER A 107 -16.71 17.50 -21.74
CA SER A 107 -17.37 17.75 -20.46
C SER A 107 -17.46 16.47 -19.63
N LYS A 108 -17.62 16.63 -18.31
CA LYS A 108 -17.83 15.51 -17.37
C LYS A 108 -19.09 14.73 -17.81
N GLY A 109 -18.93 13.47 -18.24
CA GLY A 109 -20.03 12.64 -18.75
C GLY A 109 -20.12 12.52 -20.28
N ALA A 110 -19.12 13.01 -21.04
CA ALA A 110 -19.03 12.78 -22.48
C ALA A 110 -18.90 11.27 -22.83
N LEU A 111 -19.55 10.83 -23.91
CA LEU A 111 -19.40 9.46 -24.41
C LEU A 111 -18.18 9.38 -25.33
N LYS A 112 -17.04 9.01 -24.75
CA LYS A 112 -15.77 8.86 -25.49
C LYS A 112 -15.92 7.87 -26.65
N GLY A 113 -15.36 8.20 -27.80
CA GLY A 113 -15.49 7.32 -28.95
C GLY A 113 -14.86 7.78 -30.26
N ALA A 114 -15.23 7.10 -31.33
CA ALA A 114 -14.78 7.37 -32.68
C ALA A 114 -15.90 7.11 -33.69
N ILE A 115 -15.78 7.73 -34.87
CA ILE A 115 -16.65 7.45 -36.02
C ILE A 115 -15.81 6.80 -37.12
N ILE A 116 -16.24 5.62 -37.58
CA ILE A 116 -15.71 4.94 -38.76
C ILE A 116 -16.64 5.25 -39.93
N ILE A 117 -16.08 5.76 -41.02
CA ILE A 117 -16.81 6.07 -42.25
C ILE A 117 -16.34 5.10 -43.33
N ARG A 118 -17.26 4.29 -43.84
CA ARG A 118 -17.07 3.34 -44.95
C ARG A 118 -17.94 3.66 -46.17
N ASP A 119 -18.85 4.61 -46.05
CA ASP A 119 -19.72 5.05 -47.13
C ASP A 119 -18.89 5.54 -48.34
N PRO A 120 -18.96 4.85 -49.49
CA PRO A 120 -18.22 5.23 -50.70
C PRO A 120 -18.49 6.66 -51.17
N GLU A 121 -19.71 7.18 -50.98
CA GLU A 121 -20.05 8.53 -51.39
C GLU A 121 -19.34 9.57 -50.51
N LEU A 122 -19.27 9.34 -49.20
CA LEU A 122 -18.53 10.21 -48.28
C LEU A 122 -17.02 10.11 -48.48
N LEU A 123 -16.50 8.90 -48.71
CA LEU A 123 -15.09 8.68 -49.00
C LEU A 123 -14.64 9.39 -50.28
N SER A 124 -15.52 9.47 -51.30
CA SER A 124 -15.23 10.21 -52.54
C SER A 124 -15.09 11.73 -52.34
N LYS A 125 -15.64 12.28 -51.24
CA LYS A 125 -15.62 13.71 -50.91
C LYS A 125 -14.37 14.12 -50.11
N LEU A 126 -13.51 13.17 -49.75
CA LEU A 126 -12.30 13.43 -48.98
C LEU A 126 -11.30 14.31 -49.74
N LYS A 127 -10.76 15.31 -49.06
CA LYS A 127 -9.70 16.18 -49.58
C LYS A 127 -8.42 15.98 -48.78
N VAL A 128 -7.27 16.26 -49.41
CA VAL A 128 -5.99 16.29 -48.70
C VAL A 128 -6.00 17.37 -47.61
N SER A 129 -5.41 17.08 -46.45
CA SER A 129 -5.46 18.00 -45.30
C SER A 129 -4.63 19.26 -45.53
N GLY A 130 -3.52 19.13 -46.26
CA GLY A 130 -2.58 20.23 -46.53
C GLY A 130 -1.84 20.78 -45.30
N LYS A 131 -2.07 20.21 -44.11
CA LYS A 131 -1.49 20.69 -42.85
C LYS A 131 -0.22 19.92 -42.47
N LEU A 132 0.70 20.62 -41.80
CA LEU A 132 1.78 20.01 -41.02
C LEU A 132 1.48 20.24 -39.54
N TRP A 133 1.88 19.29 -38.70
CA TRP A 133 1.81 19.42 -37.26
C TRP A 133 3.22 19.26 -36.67
N ALA A 134 3.70 20.25 -35.91
CA ALA A 134 5.06 20.25 -35.35
C ALA A 134 6.15 19.88 -36.38
N SER A 135 6.02 20.39 -37.61
CA SER A 135 6.92 20.10 -38.75
C SER A 135 6.90 18.64 -39.25
N ALA A 136 5.96 17.81 -38.77
CA ALA A 136 5.72 16.45 -39.26
C ALA A 136 4.54 16.41 -40.25
N ALA A 137 4.66 15.54 -41.25
CA ALA A 137 3.62 15.22 -42.21
C ALA A 137 2.77 14.04 -41.68
N GLU A 138 1.57 14.33 -41.19
CA GLU A 138 0.65 13.35 -40.59
C GLU A 138 -0.20 12.60 -41.63
N ILE A 139 -0.51 11.33 -41.38
CA ILE A 139 -1.26 10.47 -42.32
C ILE A 139 -2.77 10.71 -42.16
N GLU A 140 -3.27 11.81 -42.73
CA GLU A 140 -4.66 12.27 -42.57
C GLU A 140 -5.25 12.89 -43.84
N MET A 141 -6.59 12.91 -43.90
CA MET A 141 -7.42 13.62 -44.87
C MET A 141 -8.51 14.42 -44.15
N ARG A 142 -9.30 15.19 -44.90
CA ARG A 142 -10.39 16.00 -44.36
C ARG A 142 -11.67 15.81 -45.15
N LEU A 143 -12.79 15.78 -44.45
CA LEU A 143 -14.12 15.88 -45.02
C LEU A 143 -14.58 17.35 -44.97
N PRO A 144 -14.93 17.98 -46.11
CA PRO A 144 -15.23 19.41 -46.16
C PRO A 144 -16.40 19.83 -45.26
N ALA A 145 -16.31 21.03 -44.67
CA ALA A 145 -17.42 21.69 -44.02
C ALA A 145 -18.64 21.81 -44.96
N GLY A 146 -19.84 21.64 -44.42
CA GLY A 146 -21.09 21.52 -45.17
C GLY A 146 -21.45 20.09 -45.60
N THR A 147 -20.53 19.12 -45.47
CA THR A 147 -20.84 17.71 -45.78
C THR A 147 -21.81 17.14 -44.76
N ARG A 148 -22.90 16.53 -45.21
CA ARG A 148 -23.88 15.86 -44.35
C ARG A 148 -23.45 14.40 -44.07
N LEU A 149 -23.19 14.10 -42.81
CA LEU A 149 -23.03 12.75 -42.29
C LEU A 149 -24.42 12.19 -41.92
N PRO A 150 -24.80 11.01 -42.43
CA PRO A 150 -26.04 10.35 -42.02
C PRO A 150 -25.91 9.80 -40.59
N LYS A 151 -27.02 9.27 -40.07
CA LYS A 151 -27.00 8.52 -38.80
C LYS A 151 -26.11 7.27 -38.93
N PRO A 152 -25.34 6.91 -37.90
CA PRO A 152 -24.64 5.64 -37.85
C PRO A 152 -25.61 4.48 -38.00
N ASP A 153 -25.26 3.51 -38.83
CA ASP A 153 -26.06 2.33 -39.12
C ASP A 153 -25.54 1.07 -38.40
N GLN A 154 -24.39 1.17 -37.74
CA GLN A 154 -23.84 0.12 -36.88
C GLN A 154 -23.08 0.72 -35.69
N PHE A 155 -23.20 0.07 -34.53
CA PHE A 155 -22.59 0.50 -33.28
C PHE A 155 -21.68 -0.60 -32.75
N LEU A 156 -20.43 -0.25 -32.47
CA LEU A 156 -19.43 -1.13 -31.87
C LEU A 156 -18.97 -0.54 -30.53
N TYR A 157 -18.50 -1.40 -29.64
CA TYR A 157 -18.00 -0.99 -28.33
C TYR A 157 -16.64 -1.63 -28.10
N SER A 158 -15.74 -0.87 -27.47
CA SER A 158 -14.42 -1.34 -27.04
C SER A 158 -14.06 -0.70 -25.71
N ARG A 159 -12.85 -0.93 -25.22
CA ARG A 159 -12.30 -0.21 -24.06
C ARG A 159 -10.98 0.45 -24.43
N ASP A 160 -10.73 1.63 -23.86
CA ASP A 160 -9.44 2.30 -24.00
C ASP A 160 -8.37 1.66 -23.09
N ALA A 161 -7.14 2.18 -23.14
CA ALA A 161 -6.02 1.67 -22.36
C ALA A 161 -6.20 1.79 -20.82
N TYR A 162 -7.18 2.58 -20.37
CA TYR A 162 -7.53 2.77 -18.95
C TYR A 162 -8.75 1.94 -18.54
N GLY A 163 -9.36 1.20 -19.47
CA GLY A 163 -10.54 0.39 -19.23
C GLY A 163 -11.86 1.15 -19.40
N ASP A 164 -11.84 2.43 -19.80
CA ASP A 164 -13.07 3.19 -20.05
C ASP A 164 -13.77 2.68 -21.31
N LEU A 165 -15.11 2.68 -21.30
CA LEU A 165 -15.91 2.25 -22.44
C LEU A 165 -15.76 3.23 -23.61
N LEU A 166 -15.30 2.73 -24.76
CA LEU A 166 -15.17 3.45 -26.01
C LEU A 166 -16.34 3.10 -26.94
N HIS A 167 -17.05 4.11 -27.42
CA HIS A 167 -18.18 3.97 -28.34
C HIS A 167 -17.68 4.18 -29.77
N ILE A 168 -17.92 3.23 -30.66
CA ILE A 168 -17.48 3.31 -32.05
C ILE A 168 -18.72 3.32 -32.94
N LEU A 169 -18.98 4.48 -33.53
CA LEU A 169 -20.08 4.67 -34.47
C LEU A 169 -19.59 4.30 -35.87
N VAL A 170 -20.36 3.51 -36.62
CA VAL A 170 -20.00 3.12 -37.98
C VAL A 170 -21.07 3.63 -38.94
N ILE A 171 -20.61 4.38 -39.95
CA ILE A 171 -21.41 4.83 -41.08
C ILE A 171 -20.98 3.98 -42.27
N ASN A 172 -21.73 2.91 -42.56
CA ASN A 172 -21.49 2.07 -43.72
C ASN A 172 -22.13 2.67 -44.98
N GLY A 173 -23.27 3.37 -44.86
CA GLY A 173 -23.98 3.94 -45.99
C GLY A 173 -24.38 2.86 -47.00
N LYS A 174 -23.81 2.89 -48.21
CA LYS A 174 -24.04 1.84 -49.23
C LYS A 174 -23.13 0.60 -49.08
N ALA A 175 -22.14 0.64 -48.19
CA ALA A 175 -21.32 -0.54 -47.90
C ALA A 175 -22.08 -1.53 -47.00
N SER A 176 -21.77 -2.82 -47.12
CA SER A 176 -22.32 -3.82 -46.20
C SER A 176 -21.82 -3.56 -44.76
N PRO A 177 -22.68 -3.75 -43.74
CA PRO A 177 -22.27 -3.67 -42.35
C PRO A 177 -21.09 -4.60 -42.06
N LEU A 178 -20.24 -4.21 -41.11
CA LEU A 178 -19.10 -5.03 -40.73
C LEU A 178 -19.59 -6.35 -40.14
N THR A 179 -19.08 -7.45 -40.68
CA THR A 179 -19.30 -8.80 -40.16
C THR A 179 -18.52 -9.01 -38.87
N GLN A 180 -18.92 -9.99 -38.06
CA GLN A 180 -18.19 -10.34 -36.84
C GLN A 180 -16.74 -10.75 -37.13
N ALA A 181 -16.48 -11.42 -38.25
CA ALA A 181 -15.13 -11.80 -38.66
C ALA A 181 -14.26 -10.57 -38.98
N GLU A 182 -14.81 -9.60 -39.71
CA GLU A 182 -14.14 -8.33 -40.00
C GLU A 182 -13.90 -7.51 -38.74
N ILE A 183 -14.87 -7.46 -37.82
CA ILE A 183 -14.75 -6.79 -36.51
C ILE A 183 -13.65 -7.46 -35.67
N ASN A 184 -13.59 -8.79 -35.64
CA ASN A 184 -12.59 -9.53 -34.86
C ASN A 184 -11.16 -9.36 -35.43
N GLN A 185 -11.04 -9.16 -36.73
CA GLN A 185 -9.78 -8.90 -37.41
C GLN A 185 -9.40 -7.41 -37.41
N MET A 186 -10.33 -6.53 -37.06
CA MET A 186 -10.10 -5.09 -36.95
C MET A 186 -9.15 -4.83 -35.79
N LYS A 187 -7.93 -4.40 -36.13
CA LYS A 187 -7.01 -3.79 -35.17
C LYS A 187 -7.44 -2.33 -35.03
N ILE A 188 -7.57 -1.82 -33.82
CA ILE A 188 -7.73 -0.37 -33.58
C ILE A 188 -6.57 0.01 -32.69
N ILE A 189 -5.53 0.58 -33.28
CA ILE A 189 -4.36 1.05 -32.52
C ILE A 189 -4.61 2.50 -32.10
N GLY A 190 -4.67 2.76 -30.79
CA GLY A 190 -4.72 4.07 -30.15
C GLY A 190 -3.68 4.17 -29.02
N SER A 191 -3.27 5.39 -28.63
CA SER A 191 -2.09 5.59 -27.77
C SER A 191 -2.25 5.17 -26.31
N ALA A 192 -1.63 4.05 -25.95
CA ALA A 192 -0.65 4.05 -24.86
C ALA A 192 0.79 4.24 -25.40
N ASP A 193 1.04 3.83 -26.64
CA ASP A 193 2.38 3.85 -27.24
C ASP A 193 2.83 5.23 -27.75
N THR A 194 1.90 6.13 -28.13
CA THR A 194 2.28 7.45 -28.65
C THR A 194 2.62 8.46 -27.54
N LEU A 195 2.01 8.36 -26.35
CA LEU A 195 2.34 9.25 -25.21
C LEU A 195 3.69 8.92 -24.56
N LYS A 196 4.07 7.64 -24.55
CA LYS A 196 5.39 7.19 -24.08
C LYS A 196 6.55 7.65 -24.98
N ASN A 197 6.26 8.02 -26.23
CA ASN A 197 7.28 8.41 -27.22
C ASN A 197 7.45 9.93 -27.42
N ILE A 198 6.71 10.78 -26.70
CA ILE A 198 6.86 12.25 -26.79
C ILE A 198 7.98 12.78 -25.87
N PHE A 199 8.26 12.08 -24.77
CA PHE A 199 9.28 12.49 -23.80
C PHE A 199 10.61 11.74 -23.92
N ASN A 200 10.75 10.87 -24.92
CA ASN A 200 12.03 10.26 -25.23
C ASN A 200 12.66 11.06 -26.39
N PRO A 201 13.86 11.67 -26.22
CA PRO A 201 14.57 12.25 -27.35
C PRO A 201 14.78 11.14 -28.39
N GLY A 202 14.49 11.45 -29.66
CA GLY A 202 14.46 10.48 -30.75
C GLY A 202 15.61 9.49 -30.66
N THR A 203 15.30 8.20 -30.73
CA THR A 203 16.30 7.14 -30.64
C THR A 203 17.34 7.34 -31.74
N LYS A 204 18.48 7.94 -31.38
CA LYS A 204 19.72 7.85 -32.16
C LYS A 204 20.06 6.37 -32.23
N ALA A 205 20.23 5.87 -33.45
CA ALA A 205 20.80 4.55 -33.66
C ALA A 205 22.17 4.49 -32.97
N LYS A 206 22.31 3.65 -31.95
CA LYS A 206 23.59 3.24 -31.39
C LYS A 206 23.76 1.76 -31.68
N VAL A 207 24.82 1.47 -32.44
CA VAL A 207 25.37 0.12 -32.58
C VAL A 207 26.04 -0.25 -31.26
N SER A 208 25.57 -1.31 -30.58
CA SER A 208 26.37 -2.01 -29.55
C SER A 208 25.95 -3.48 -29.41
N LYS A 209 26.93 -4.31 -29.03
CA LYS A 209 26.93 -5.79 -29.01
C LYS A 209 26.22 -6.34 -27.75
N LYS A 210 25.17 -7.19 -27.94
CA LYS A 210 24.44 -8.13 -27.01
C LYS A 210 24.08 -7.59 -25.60
N ALA A 211 22.89 -7.72 -25.00
CA ALA A 211 21.67 -8.56 -25.13
C ALA A 211 20.47 -7.77 -24.53
N GLY A 212 19.18 -8.05 -24.74
CA GLY A 212 18.41 -9.04 -25.50
C GLY A 212 16.97 -8.52 -25.63
N LYS A 213 16.25 -8.92 -26.68
CA LYS A 213 14.83 -8.59 -26.88
C LYS A 213 14.01 -9.61 -26.09
N THR A 214 13.24 -9.21 -25.08
CA THR A 214 12.22 -10.09 -24.48
C THR A 214 11.08 -10.30 -25.48
N THR A 215 10.70 -11.54 -25.71
CA THR A 215 9.58 -11.95 -26.57
C THR A 215 8.30 -12.09 -25.75
N PRO A 216 7.10 -12.09 -26.37
CA PRO A 216 5.83 -12.39 -25.65
C PRO A 216 5.86 -13.74 -24.91
N TYR A 217 6.67 -14.68 -25.39
CA TYR A 217 6.91 -15.95 -24.69
C TYR A 217 7.77 -15.77 -23.43
N ASP A 218 8.79 -14.90 -23.47
CA ASP A 218 9.59 -14.55 -22.28
C ASP A 218 8.75 -13.84 -21.22
N GLU A 219 7.85 -12.94 -21.65
CA GLU A 219 6.91 -12.26 -20.76
C GLU A 219 5.84 -13.22 -20.18
N LEU A 220 5.41 -14.23 -20.94
CA LEU A 220 4.56 -15.31 -20.43
C LEU A 220 5.29 -16.14 -19.38
N ILE A 221 6.56 -16.48 -19.61
CA ILE A 221 7.40 -17.18 -18.62
C ILE A 221 7.53 -16.33 -17.35
N GLU A 222 7.73 -15.03 -17.47
CA GLU A 222 7.81 -14.11 -16.33
C GLU A 222 6.48 -14.00 -15.57
N ALA A 223 5.36 -13.87 -16.27
CA ALA A 223 4.03 -13.89 -15.65
C ALA A 223 3.73 -15.23 -14.96
N ASN A 224 4.14 -16.35 -15.56
CA ASN A 224 4.02 -17.67 -14.93
C ASN A 224 4.87 -17.79 -13.66
N LYS A 225 6.10 -17.25 -13.70
CA LYS A 225 6.97 -17.17 -12.50
C LYS A 225 6.31 -16.32 -11.42
N ASN A 226 5.71 -15.19 -11.77
CA ASN A 226 4.99 -14.32 -10.84
C ASN A 226 3.77 -15.04 -10.23
N VAL A 227 2.93 -15.68 -11.04
CA VAL A 227 1.80 -16.50 -10.57
C VAL A 227 2.27 -17.63 -9.66
N THR A 228 3.34 -18.33 -10.04
CA THR A 228 3.90 -19.43 -9.24
C THR A 228 4.44 -18.91 -7.91
N GLN A 229 5.11 -17.77 -7.91
CA GLN A 229 5.63 -17.13 -6.72
C GLN A 229 4.51 -16.66 -5.78
N ILE A 230 3.52 -15.92 -6.29
CA ILE A 230 2.37 -15.45 -5.49
C ILE A 230 1.54 -16.65 -5.00
N LYS A 231 1.37 -17.70 -5.82
CA LYS A 231 0.73 -18.96 -5.39
C LYS A 231 1.50 -19.59 -4.25
N LYS A 232 2.83 -19.68 -4.36
CA LYS A 232 3.68 -20.23 -3.30
C LYS A 232 3.57 -19.39 -2.02
N GLN A 233 3.56 -18.07 -2.14
CA GLN A 233 3.34 -17.14 -1.04
C GLN A 233 1.95 -17.31 -0.42
N LEU A 234 0.91 -17.52 -1.21
CA LEU A 234 -0.47 -17.73 -0.75
C LEU A 234 -0.63 -19.10 -0.07
N GLU A 235 -0.06 -20.16 -0.62
CA GLU A 235 -0.05 -21.48 0.01
C GLU A 235 0.77 -21.49 1.30
N GLN A 236 1.89 -20.77 1.30
CA GLN A 236 2.66 -20.53 2.51
C GLN A 236 1.83 -19.74 3.52
N PHE A 237 1.14 -18.67 3.10
CA PHE A 237 0.25 -17.89 3.96
C PHE A 237 -0.88 -18.75 4.53
N LYS A 238 -1.49 -19.62 3.72
CA LYS A 238 -2.52 -20.56 4.19
C LYS A 238 -1.95 -21.56 5.20
N LYS A 239 -0.71 -22.01 5.01
CA LYS A 239 -0.06 -23.01 5.87
C LYS A 239 0.52 -22.42 7.17
N THR A 240 1.05 -21.21 7.11
CA THR A 240 1.87 -20.60 8.18
C THR A 240 1.35 -19.24 8.65
N GLY A 241 0.32 -18.70 8.00
CA GLY A 241 -0.16 -17.33 8.21
C GLY A 241 0.81 -16.24 7.72
N ARG A 242 1.85 -16.60 6.94
CA ARG A 242 2.93 -15.68 6.52
C ARG A 242 3.31 -15.83 5.05
N ILE A 243 3.70 -14.70 4.43
CA ILE A 243 4.23 -14.64 3.06
C ILE A 243 5.68 -15.15 2.96
N SER A 244 6.47 -14.97 4.01
CA SER A 244 7.88 -15.39 4.09
C SER A 244 8.16 -16.07 5.43
N PRO A 245 9.12 -17.02 5.49
CA PRO A 245 9.54 -17.57 6.78
C PRO A 245 10.17 -16.45 7.61
N MET A 246 9.86 -16.43 8.91
CA MET A 246 10.64 -15.62 9.83
C MET A 246 11.99 -16.32 10.05
N PRO A 247 13.12 -15.60 10.10
CA PRO A 247 14.37 -16.17 10.56
C PRO A 247 14.19 -16.86 11.92
N ASP A 248 14.89 -17.97 12.15
CA ASP A 248 14.92 -18.53 13.49
C ASP A 248 15.63 -17.54 14.44
N GLY A 249 15.18 -17.48 15.69
CA GLY A 249 15.85 -16.69 16.73
C GLY A 249 14.94 -15.89 17.64
N VAL A 250 15.54 -14.90 18.28
CA VAL A 250 14.89 -14.06 19.30
C VAL A 250 14.41 -12.77 18.68
N TYR A 251 13.24 -12.33 19.09
CA TYR A 251 12.63 -11.10 18.67
C TYR A 251 12.37 -10.20 19.85
N ALA A 252 12.52 -8.90 19.70
CA ALA A 252 12.27 -7.95 20.77
C ALA A 252 11.22 -6.91 20.36
N LEU A 253 10.28 -6.66 21.27
CA LEU A 253 9.21 -5.67 21.16
C LEU A 253 9.32 -4.71 22.36
N GLY A 254 9.48 -3.42 22.08
CA GLY A 254 9.59 -2.39 23.12
C GLY A 254 8.27 -2.07 23.82
N ASP A 255 8.22 -0.88 24.39
CA ASP A 255 7.13 -0.33 25.19
C ASP A 255 5.81 -0.30 24.39
N LEU A 256 4.66 -0.52 25.05
CA LEU A 256 3.34 -0.67 24.41
C LEU A 256 2.32 0.39 24.84
N HIS A 257 2.36 0.81 26.12
CA HIS A 257 1.54 1.88 26.68
C HIS A 257 0.05 1.83 26.31
N GLY A 258 -0.57 0.67 26.48
CA GLY A 258 -2.01 0.50 26.30
C GLY A 258 -2.51 0.64 24.86
N LYS A 259 -1.63 0.67 23.84
CA LYS A 259 -2.00 0.88 22.44
C LYS A 259 -2.43 -0.42 21.73
N TYR A 260 -3.45 -1.10 22.26
CA TYR A 260 -3.88 -2.44 21.81
C TYR A 260 -3.94 -2.61 20.29
N ASN A 261 -4.68 -1.75 19.59
CA ASN A 261 -4.87 -1.86 18.15
C ASN A 261 -3.56 -1.72 17.36
N GLN A 262 -2.65 -0.85 17.81
CA GLN A 262 -1.36 -0.64 17.16
C GLN A 262 -0.44 -1.84 17.37
N VAL A 263 -0.43 -2.40 18.58
CA VAL A 263 0.34 -3.61 18.90
C VAL A 263 -0.15 -4.80 18.08
N MET A 264 -1.47 -5.03 18.02
CA MET A 264 -2.04 -6.10 17.19
C MET A 264 -1.71 -5.90 15.72
N SER A 265 -1.84 -4.67 15.20
CA SER A 265 -1.45 -4.36 13.82
C SER A 265 0.02 -4.65 13.55
N THR A 266 0.92 -4.29 14.49
CA THR A 266 2.34 -4.64 14.39
C THR A 266 2.55 -6.15 14.42
N LEU A 267 1.99 -6.88 15.38
CA LEU A 267 2.14 -8.33 15.47
C LEU A 267 1.62 -9.03 14.21
N THR A 268 0.50 -8.59 13.64
CA THR A 268 -0.03 -9.12 12.37
C THR A 268 0.89 -8.78 11.21
N ARG A 269 1.37 -7.52 11.11
CA ARG A 269 2.30 -7.07 10.05
C ARG A 269 3.58 -7.87 10.00
N GLU A 270 4.16 -8.11 11.18
CA GLU A 270 5.42 -8.85 11.32
C GLU A 270 5.18 -10.37 11.33
N GLY A 271 3.92 -10.81 11.25
CA GLY A 271 3.52 -12.20 11.08
C GLY A 271 3.52 -13.02 12.37
N PHE A 272 3.59 -12.43 13.56
CA PHE A 272 3.50 -13.18 14.83
C PHE A 272 2.10 -13.73 15.08
N VAL A 273 1.08 -13.01 14.60
CA VAL A 273 -0.32 -13.38 14.73
C VAL A 273 -1.06 -13.31 13.39
N ASP A 274 -2.12 -14.08 13.24
CA ASP A 274 -3.03 -14.01 12.09
C ASP A 274 -3.99 -12.81 12.16
N GLU A 275 -4.90 -12.71 11.19
CA GLU A 275 -5.93 -11.65 11.13
C GLU A 275 -6.97 -11.72 12.26
N ALA A 276 -7.20 -12.91 12.82
CA ALA A 276 -8.01 -13.10 14.02
C ALA A 276 -7.22 -12.81 15.32
N GLY A 277 -5.93 -12.49 15.17
CA GLY A 277 -5.00 -12.21 16.26
C GLY A 277 -4.54 -13.46 17.01
N ASN A 278 -4.63 -14.66 16.43
CA ASN A 278 -4.07 -15.87 17.03
C ASN A 278 -2.60 -16.02 16.68
N TRP A 279 -1.81 -16.54 17.61
CA TRP A 279 -0.39 -16.80 17.37
C TRP A 279 -0.17 -17.83 16.26
N ILE A 280 0.76 -17.53 15.36
CA ILE A 280 1.13 -18.38 14.21
C ILE A 280 2.64 -18.58 14.06
N ALA A 281 3.47 -17.93 14.89
CA ALA A 281 4.92 -18.16 14.87
C ALA A 281 5.26 -19.56 15.36
N LYS A 282 6.25 -20.19 14.71
CA LYS A 282 6.82 -21.46 15.14
C LYS A 282 8.25 -21.25 15.62
N ASP A 283 8.65 -21.97 16.66
CA ASP A 283 10.04 -22.04 17.13
C ASP A 283 10.70 -20.67 17.34
N THR A 284 9.87 -19.71 17.77
CA THR A 284 10.21 -18.28 17.88
C THR A 284 10.13 -17.82 19.33
N THR A 285 11.12 -17.06 19.79
CA THR A 285 11.08 -16.35 21.08
C THR A 285 10.77 -14.87 20.87
N LEU A 286 9.73 -14.34 21.52
CA LEU A 286 9.42 -12.91 21.54
C LEU A 286 9.63 -12.35 22.96
N VAL A 287 10.58 -11.43 23.12
CA VAL A 287 10.84 -10.69 24.34
C VAL A 287 10.13 -9.34 24.27
N GLN A 288 9.17 -9.11 25.16
CA GLN A 288 8.50 -7.82 25.34
C GLN A 288 9.16 -7.08 26.51
N ALA A 289 9.66 -5.87 26.29
CA ALA A 289 10.55 -5.17 27.24
C ALA A 289 9.83 -4.35 28.34
N GLY A 290 8.60 -4.70 28.74
CA GLY A 290 7.84 -3.98 29.76
C GLY A 290 7.10 -2.74 29.26
N ASP A 291 6.44 -2.03 30.16
CA ASP A 291 5.58 -0.87 29.88
C ASP A 291 4.42 -1.21 28.95
N ILE A 292 3.64 -2.22 29.37
CA ILE A 292 2.47 -2.72 28.67
C ILE A 292 1.30 -1.75 28.83
N VAL A 293 1.17 -1.17 30.01
CA VAL A 293 0.05 -0.33 30.46
C VAL A 293 0.43 1.15 30.53
N ASP A 294 -0.52 1.97 31.00
CA ASP A 294 -0.43 3.42 31.16
C ASP A 294 -0.45 4.19 29.82
N ARG A 295 -0.79 5.49 29.88
CA ARG A 295 -0.99 6.45 28.78
C ARG A 295 -2.15 6.14 27.81
N GLY A 296 -2.31 4.89 27.37
CA GLY A 296 -3.43 4.42 26.53
C GLY A 296 -4.53 3.69 27.33
N TYR A 297 -5.66 3.40 26.69
CA TYR A 297 -6.85 2.78 27.33
C TYR A 297 -6.94 1.25 27.17
N GLY A 298 -5.95 0.61 26.55
CA GLY A 298 -6.01 -0.80 26.14
C GLY A 298 -4.98 -1.71 26.81
N GLY A 299 -4.36 -1.29 27.91
CA GLY A 299 -3.36 -2.02 28.68
C GLY A 299 -3.89 -3.31 29.32
N THR A 300 -5.03 -3.28 30.01
CA THR A 300 -5.63 -4.52 30.56
C THR A 300 -5.99 -5.51 29.45
N LYS A 301 -6.55 -5.01 28.34
CA LYS A 301 -6.83 -5.81 27.14
C LYS A 301 -5.55 -6.39 26.53
N LEU A 302 -4.45 -5.62 26.52
CA LEU A 302 -3.14 -6.09 26.06
C LEU A 302 -2.57 -7.19 26.94
N ILE A 303 -2.62 -7.04 28.27
CA ILE A 303 -2.17 -8.08 29.20
C ILE A 303 -2.94 -9.39 28.96
N ASN A 304 -4.26 -9.32 28.88
CA ASN A 304 -5.10 -10.49 28.60
C ASN A 304 -4.76 -11.14 27.25
N LYS A 305 -4.47 -10.31 26.24
CA LYS A 305 -4.07 -10.81 24.93
C LYS A 305 -2.68 -11.45 24.95
N LEU A 306 -1.69 -10.86 25.62
CA LEU A 306 -0.35 -11.43 25.77
C LEU A 306 -0.41 -12.78 26.50
N GLN A 307 -1.21 -12.91 27.55
CA GLN A 307 -1.46 -14.19 28.23
C GLN A 307 -2.05 -15.26 27.29
N ALA A 308 -3.01 -14.87 26.44
CA ALA A 308 -3.60 -15.79 25.46
C ALA A 308 -2.60 -16.19 24.37
N LEU A 309 -1.83 -15.21 23.87
CA LEU A 309 -0.80 -15.44 22.85
C LEU A 309 0.33 -16.32 23.38
N ASP A 310 0.76 -16.16 24.63
CA ASP A 310 1.81 -16.99 25.24
C ASP A 310 1.41 -18.48 25.30
N LYS A 311 0.14 -18.75 25.65
CA LYS A 311 -0.42 -20.10 25.61
C LYS A 311 -0.50 -20.68 24.21
N GLN A 312 -0.80 -19.86 23.20
CA GLN A 312 -0.84 -20.29 21.81
C GLN A 312 0.58 -20.50 21.25
N ALA A 313 1.52 -19.63 21.62
CA ALA A 313 2.93 -19.70 21.28
C ALA A 313 3.56 -21.00 21.76
N SER A 314 3.31 -21.38 23.02
CA SER A 314 3.83 -22.61 23.60
C SER A 314 3.44 -23.87 22.80
N LYS A 315 2.24 -23.88 22.19
CA LYS A 315 1.78 -25.00 21.34
C LYS A 315 2.52 -25.11 20.00
N MET A 316 3.24 -24.06 19.62
CA MET A 316 3.96 -23.93 18.36
C MET A 316 5.48 -23.97 18.55
N GLY A 317 5.97 -24.41 19.72
CA GLY A 317 7.40 -24.38 20.07
C GLY A 317 7.93 -22.95 20.31
N SER A 318 7.03 -21.97 20.44
CA SER A 318 7.36 -20.56 20.64
C SER A 318 7.21 -20.14 22.10
N HIS A 319 7.89 -19.06 22.47
CA HIS A 319 7.86 -18.51 23.82
C HIS A 319 7.69 -16.99 23.79
N ILE A 320 6.86 -16.44 24.69
CA ILE A 320 6.76 -15.00 24.90
C ILE A 320 7.28 -14.67 26.29
N THR A 321 8.38 -13.93 26.37
CA THR A 321 8.92 -13.43 27.65
C THR A 321 8.58 -11.96 27.79
N THR A 322 7.68 -11.64 28.72
CA THR A 322 7.32 -10.25 29.04
C THR A 322 8.08 -9.80 30.29
N LEU A 323 8.87 -8.74 30.16
CA LEU A 323 9.57 -8.11 31.28
C LEU A 323 8.65 -7.14 32.04
N MET A 324 9.02 -6.85 33.28
CA MET A 324 8.37 -5.84 34.10
C MET A 324 8.89 -4.44 33.75
N GLY A 325 7.99 -3.53 33.35
CA GLY A 325 8.29 -2.11 33.17
C GLY A 325 7.96 -1.25 34.38
N ASN A 326 8.48 -0.02 34.43
CA ASN A 326 8.22 0.89 35.54
C ASN A 326 6.75 1.32 35.62
N HIS A 327 6.07 1.45 34.47
CA HIS A 327 4.64 1.77 34.43
C HIS A 327 3.78 0.58 34.89
N ASP A 328 4.19 -0.64 34.55
CA ASP A 328 3.49 -1.87 34.95
C ASP A 328 3.45 -2.03 36.48
N ILE A 329 4.56 -1.75 37.15
CA ILE A 329 4.70 -1.83 38.61
C ILE A 329 3.76 -0.83 39.30
N VAL A 330 3.79 0.42 38.86
CA VAL A 330 2.94 1.49 39.44
C VAL A 330 1.47 1.18 39.18
N PHE A 331 1.10 0.81 37.94
CA PHE A 331 -0.27 0.45 37.60
C PHE A 331 -0.78 -0.69 38.48
N GLY A 332 0.00 -1.75 38.66
CA GLY A 332 -0.37 -2.90 39.49
C GLY A 332 -0.59 -2.52 40.96
N ALA A 333 0.26 -1.65 41.51
CA ALA A 333 0.10 -1.14 42.87
C ALA A 333 -1.13 -0.23 43.01
N VAL A 334 -1.33 0.70 42.07
CA VAL A 334 -2.49 1.60 42.05
C VAL A 334 -3.78 0.82 41.95
N ALA A 335 -3.88 -0.15 41.03
CA ALA A 335 -5.07 -0.98 40.86
C ALA A 335 -5.46 -1.74 42.15
N ARG A 336 -4.49 -2.12 42.99
CA ARG A 336 -4.75 -2.74 44.30
C ARG A 336 -5.25 -1.71 45.31
N VAL A 337 -4.57 -0.56 45.39
CA VAL A 337 -4.87 0.49 46.35
C VAL A 337 -6.22 1.17 46.05
N LEU A 338 -6.55 1.41 44.78
CA LEU A 338 -7.83 2.00 44.40
C LEU A 338 -9.02 1.13 44.86
N LYS A 339 -8.87 -0.20 44.91
CA LYS A 339 -9.92 -1.12 45.37
C LYS A 339 -10.21 -1.01 46.87
N THR A 340 -9.37 -0.32 47.64
CA THR A 340 -9.59 -0.07 49.07
C THR A 340 -10.20 1.31 49.35
N LEU A 341 -10.50 2.11 48.31
CA LEU A 341 -11.06 3.44 48.48
C LEU A 341 -12.53 3.42 48.92
N PRO A 342 -12.98 4.48 49.63
CA PRO A 342 -14.39 4.67 49.94
C PRO A 342 -15.27 4.68 48.68
N PRO A 343 -16.50 4.12 48.74
CA PRO A 343 -17.45 4.11 47.61
C PRO A 343 -17.72 5.50 47.02
N GLU A 344 -17.67 6.55 47.83
CA GLU A 344 -17.92 7.94 47.44
C GLU A 344 -16.87 8.42 46.42
N LEU A 345 -15.59 8.08 46.64
CA LEU A 345 -14.50 8.40 45.70
C LEU A 345 -14.57 7.50 44.46
N LEU A 346 -14.83 6.21 44.64
CA LEU A 346 -14.97 5.26 43.53
C LEU A 346 -16.12 5.64 42.58
N SER A 347 -17.22 6.16 43.13
CA SER A 347 -18.39 6.58 42.34
C SER A 347 -18.10 7.74 41.37
N GLN A 348 -16.98 8.45 41.54
CA GLN A 348 -16.52 9.52 40.66
C GLN A 348 -15.68 9.00 39.49
N ALA A 349 -15.23 7.73 39.52
CA ALA A 349 -14.49 7.13 38.42
C ALA A 349 -15.31 7.15 37.13
N GLY A 350 -14.73 7.70 36.05
CA GLY A 350 -15.41 7.88 34.77
C GLY A 350 -16.36 9.09 34.70
N LYS A 351 -16.67 9.75 35.83
CA LYS A 351 -17.44 11.00 35.87
C LYS A 351 -16.54 12.24 35.84
N VAL A 352 -15.36 12.14 36.44
CA VAL A 352 -14.33 13.19 36.43
C VAL A 352 -13.08 12.72 35.70
N ARG A 353 -12.18 13.65 35.38
CA ARG A 353 -10.89 13.31 34.76
C ARG A 353 -10.06 12.45 35.72
N SER A 354 -9.37 11.43 35.20
CA SER A 354 -8.53 10.53 36.02
C SER A 354 -7.51 11.28 36.88
N GLN A 355 -6.89 12.33 36.33
CA GLN A 355 -5.96 13.18 37.07
C GLN A 355 -6.61 13.85 38.29
N GLU A 356 -7.82 14.39 38.13
CA GLU A 356 -8.58 15.02 39.22
C GLU A 356 -8.95 14.00 40.30
N LEU A 357 -9.42 12.81 39.90
CA LEU A 357 -9.75 11.76 40.85
C LEU A 357 -8.51 11.27 41.61
N LEU A 358 -7.39 11.08 40.94
CA LEU A 358 -6.13 10.66 41.57
C LEU A 358 -5.62 11.69 42.58
N SER A 359 -5.78 12.99 42.30
CA SER A 359 -5.47 14.06 43.27
C SER A 359 -6.34 13.94 44.53
N LYS A 360 -7.65 13.76 44.38
CA LYS A 360 -8.56 13.53 45.52
C LYS A 360 -8.21 12.26 46.30
N CYS A 361 -7.81 11.20 45.60
CA CYS A 361 -7.35 9.95 46.23
C CYS A 361 -6.05 10.18 47.01
N ALA A 362 -5.11 10.98 46.48
CA ALA A 362 -3.87 11.32 47.17
C ALA A 362 -4.14 12.10 48.46
N GLU A 363 -5.01 13.12 48.41
CA GLU A 363 -5.45 13.88 49.59
C GLU A 363 -6.10 12.98 50.64
N TYR A 364 -6.97 12.06 50.22
CA TYR A 364 -7.58 11.07 51.12
C TYR A 364 -6.51 10.22 51.82
N PHE A 365 -5.55 9.66 51.08
CA PHE A 365 -4.49 8.85 51.67
C PHE A 365 -3.62 9.65 52.65
N ARG A 366 -3.34 10.93 52.36
CA ARG A 366 -2.67 11.81 53.32
C ARG A 366 -3.46 12.03 54.60
N SER A 367 -4.78 12.23 54.48
CA SER A 367 -5.64 12.48 55.64
C SER A 367 -5.67 11.32 56.65
N ILE A 368 -5.40 10.10 56.17
CA ILE A 368 -5.31 8.88 57.00
C ILE A 368 -3.85 8.47 57.30
N GLY A 369 -2.88 9.32 57.00
CA GLY A 369 -1.46 9.07 57.31
C GLY A 369 -0.74 8.09 56.36
N ASN A 370 -1.29 7.77 55.20
CA ASN A 370 -0.71 6.83 54.23
C ASN A 370 0.02 7.56 53.08
N GLU A 371 1.19 8.12 53.39
CA GLU A 371 1.97 8.91 52.42
C GLU A 371 2.43 8.07 51.21
N SER A 372 2.74 6.79 51.41
CA SER A 372 3.16 5.88 50.33
C SER A 372 2.08 5.77 49.24
N SER A 373 0.83 5.59 49.64
CA SER A 373 -0.30 5.49 48.70
C SER A 373 -0.61 6.84 48.05
N ALA A 374 -0.49 7.94 48.80
CA ALA A 374 -0.66 9.28 48.25
C ALA A 374 0.35 9.57 47.13
N LYS A 375 1.63 9.31 47.38
CA LYS A 375 2.71 9.49 46.39
C LYS A 375 2.53 8.58 45.17
N LEU A 376 2.02 7.38 45.37
CA LEU A 376 1.72 6.46 44.28
C LEU A 376 0.62 7.00 43.36
N MET A 377 -0.46 7.57 43.92
CA MET A 377 -1.53 8.20 43.13
C MET A 377 -1.01 9.38 42.28
N GLU A 378 -0.16 10.22 42.87
CA GLU A 378 0.48 11.34 42.16
C GLU A 378 1.40 10.87 41.04
N THR A 379 2.20 9.84 41.32
CA THR A 379 3.11 9.23 40.34
C THR A 379 2.33 8.71 39.13
N PHE A 380 1.25 7.96 39.37
CA PHE A 380 0.40 7.42 38.31
C PHE A 380 -0.35 8.51 37.53
N SER A 381 -0.78 9.56 38.22
CA SER A 381 -1.42 10.73 37.62
C SER A 381 -0.49 11.43 36.62
N ASN A 382 0.77 11.64 37.00
CA ASN A 382 1.79 12.22 36.13
C ASN A 382 2.13 11.33 34.91
N GLY A 383 1.98 10.01 35.07
CA GLY A 383 2.11 9.02 34.00
C GLY A 383 1.01 9.09 32.93
N ARG A 384 -0.07 9.85 33.18
CA ARG A 384 -1.34 9.87 32.43
C ARG A 384 -2.11 8.55 32.56
N GLY A 385 -2.04 7.94 33.74
CA GLY A 385 -2.77 6.71 34.06
C GLY A 385 -4.27 6.90 34.11
N HIS A 386 -5.00 5.92 33.60
CA HIS A 386 -6.47 5.93 33.58
C HIS A 386 -7.03 5.16 34.78
N VAL A 387 -7.74 5.86 35.66
CA VAL A 387 -8.33 5.25 36.88
C VAL A 387 -9.32 4.15 36.53
N ALA A 388 -10.17 4.38 35.53
CA ALA A 388 -11.13 3.40 35.07
C ALA A 388 -10.46 2.10 34.59
N GLU A 389 -9.30 2.20 33.95
CA GLU A 389 -8.55 1.03 33.50
C GLU A 389 -7.93 0.27 34.68
N ALA A 390 -7.31 0.96 35.62
CA ALA A 390 -6.76 0.36 36.83
C ALA A 390 -7.85 -0.36 37.66
N LEU A 391 -9.03 0.25 37.79
CA LEU A 391 -10.18 -0.37 38.46
C LEU A 391 -10.72 -1.60 37.71
N SER A 392 -10.66 -1.60 36.38
CA SER A 392 -11.11 -2.74 35.55
C SER A 392 -10.18 -3.96 35.61
N ALA A 393 -8.95 -3.80 36.11
CA ALA A 393 -7.98 -4.89 36.17
C ALA A 393 -8.42 -5.95 37.19
N ASP A 394 -8.70 -7.16 36.71
CA ASP A 394 -9.06 -8.30 37.56
C ASP A 394 -7.84 -8.85 38.32
N SER A 395 -8.09 -9.67 39.35
CA SER A 395 -7.02 -10.22 40.20
C SER A 395 -6.03 -11.06 39.39
N LYS A 396 -6.49 -11.77 38.35
CA LYS A 396 -5.63 -12.60 37.51
C LYS A 396 -4.64 -11.76 36.69
N THR A 397 -5.11 -10.64 36.14
CA THR A 397 -4.30 -9.66 35.41
C THR A 397 -3.22 -9.09 36.32
N LEU A 398 -3.59 -8.72 37.55
CA LEU A 398 -2.66 -8.16 38.53
C LEU A 398 -1.62 -9.19 39.02
N GLU A 399 -2.02 -10.44 39.26
CA GLU A 399 -1.08 -11.50 39.62
C GLU A 399 -0.12 -11.85 38.48
N TRP A 400 -0.61 -11.89 37.23
CA TRP A 400 0.25 -12.08 36.07
C TRP A 400 1.29 -10.97 35.94
N LEU A 401 0.86 -9.71 36.14
CA LEU A 401 1.73 -8.55 36.04
C LEU A 401 2.84 -8.61 37.10
N LYS A 402 2.50 -8.89 38.37
CA LYS A 402 3.46 -9.05 39.47
C LYS A 402 4.51 -10.13 39.24
N ASP A 403 4.15 -11.17 38.49
CA ASP A 403 5.02 -12.33 38.25
C ASP A 403 5.99 -12.15 37.06
N ARG A 404 6.01 -10.97 36.42
CA ARG A 404 6.95 -10.71 35.32
C ARG A 404 8.40 -10.57 35.83
N PRO A 405 9.39 -11.18 35.17
CA PRO A 405 10.80 -10.98 35.50
C PRO A 405 11.25 -9.54 35.22
N ALA A 406 12.24 -9.06 35.97
CA ALA A 406 12.89 -7.78 35.73
C ALA A 406 13.91 -7.85 34.57
N MET A 407 14.47 -9.03 34.34
CA MET A 407 15.55 -9.29 33.39
C MET A 407 15.46 -10.70 32.80
N TYR A 408 15.95 -10.85 31.57
CA TYR A 408 15.97 -12.13 30.86
C TYR A 408 17.26 -12.24 30.04
N ILE A 409 17.88 -13.42 29.99
CA ILE A 409 19.03 -13.69 29.11
C ILE A 409 18.66 -14.77 28.12
N LYS A 410 18.98 -14.53 26.86
CA LYS A 410 18.88 -15.54 25.80
C LYS A 410 19.98 -15.30 24.78
N ASP A 411 20.71 -16.37 24.46
CA ASP A 411 21.76 -16.40 23.43
C ASP A 411 22.82 -15.28 23.61
N GLY A 412 23.29 -15.09 24.85
CA GLY A 412 24.28 -14.07 25.22
C GLY A 412 23.74 -12.64 25.32
N VAL A 413 22.44 -12.42 25.05
CA VAL A 413 21.82 -11.09 25.12
C VAL A 413 21.02 -10.94 26.41
N LEU A 414 21.35 -9.90 27.18
CA LEU A 414 20.62 -9.46 28.37
C LEU A 414 19.54 -8.46 27.97
N TYR A 415 18.29 -8.80 28.30
CA TYR A 415 17.12 -7.96 28.10
C TYR A 415 16.67 -7.38 29.43
N VAL A 416 16.49 -6.06 29.46
CA VAL A 416 16.00 -5.31 30.61
C VAL A 416 15.02 -4.24 30.16
N HIS A 417 14.23 -3.70 31.09
CA HIS A 417 13.35 -2.58 30.76
C HIS A 417 14.11 -1.26 30.72
N ALA A 418 14.71 -0.86 31.85
CA ALA A 418 15.29 0.47 32.03
C ALA A 418 16.75 0.56 31.54
N ASP A 419 17.11 1.73 31.02
CA ASP A 419 18.46 2.06 30.55
C ASP A 419 19.43 2.43 31.69
N SER A 420 19.24 1.83 32.87
CA SER A 420 19.89 2.25 34.11
C SER A 420 20.56 1.05 34.79
N PRO A 421 21.83 0.73 34.48
CA PRO A 421 22.52 -0.45 35.03
C PRO A 421 22.55 -0.46 36.57
N ASN A 422 22.70 0.71 37.18
CA ASN A 422 22.72 0.90 38.63
C ASN A 422 21.48 0.33 39.32
N VAL A 423 20.31 0.35 38.67
CA VAL A 423 19.06 -0.22 39.21
C VAL A 423 19.21 -1.70 39.47
N TYR A 424 19.69 -2.43 38.47
CA TYR A 424 19.82 -3.88 38.53
C TYR A 424 20.96 -4.31 39.46
N MET A 425 22.04 -3.55 39.48
CA MET A 425 23.15 -3.76 40.42
C MET A 425 22.75 -3.51 41.87
N GLN A 426 21.95 -2.46 42.13
CA GLN A 426 21.42 -2.17 43.45
C GLN A 426 20.42 -3.25 43.91
N LEU A 427 19.51 -3.67 43.04
CA LEU A 427 18.58 -4.76 43.33
C LEU A 427 19.33 -6.05 43.68
N LEU A 428 20.40 -6.38 42.95
CA LEU A 428 21.24 -7.53 43.25
C LEU A 428 21.90 -7.42 44.63
N LYS A 429 22.44 -6.25 44.96
CA LYS A 429 23.07 -5.99 46.27
C LYS A 429 22.06 -6.12 47.41
N GLU A 430 20.90 -5.50 47.30
CA GLU A 430 19.82 -5.58 48.30
C GLU A 430 19.31 -7.01 48.47
N ALA A 431 19.11 -7.73 47.37
CA ALA A 431 18.65 -9.12 47.39
C ALA A 431 19.67 -10.05 48.06
N LYS A 432 20.97 -9.89 47.76
CA LYS A 432 22.04 -10.65 48.42
C LYS A 432 22.10 -10.37 49.92
N ALA A 433 21.97 -9.10 50.32
CA ALA A 433 21.91 -8.72 51.74
C ALA A 433 20.70 -9.34 52.46
N LYS A 434 19.59 -9.56 51.76
CA LYS A 434 18.40 -10.27 52.24
C LYS A 434 18.46 -11.79 52.11
N GLY A 435 19.61 -12.34 51.71
CA GLY A 435 19.86 -13.79 51.71
C GLY A 435 19.32 -14.56 50.51
N PHE A 436 18.87 -13.90 49.44
CA PHE A 436 18.42 -14.58 48.22
C PHE A 436 19.55 -15.40 47.59
N LYS A 437 19.23 -16.62 47.12
CA LYS A 437 20.19 -17.58 46.55
C LYS A 437 19.84 -17.92 45.09
N GLY A 438 20.88 -18.24 44.32
CA GLY A 438 20.82 -18.56 42.89
C GLY A 438 21.88 -17.80 42.10
N SER A 439 21.79 -17.87 40.77
CA SER A 439 22.52 -16.97 39.87
C SER A 439 22.12 -15.50 40.11
N ASN A 440 22.96 -14.55 39.70
CA ASN A 440 22.65 -13.12 39.83
C ASN A 440 21.32 -12.76 39.14
N LEU A 441 21.05 -13.35 37.96
CA LEU A 441 19.79 -13.19 37.22
C LEU A 441 18.58 -13.65 38.03
N GLU A 442 18.63 -14.85 38.60
CA GLU A 442 17.53 -15.40 39.42
C GLU A 442 17.30 -14.61 40.69
N ILE A 443 18.37 -14.15 41.33
CA ILE A 443 18.31 -13.36 42.57
C ILE A 443 17.55 -12.06 42.32
N VAL A 444 17.91 -11.31 41.28
CA VAL A 444 17.23 -10.05 40.94
C VAL A 444 15.77 -10.31 40.61
N ASN A 445 15.48 -11.28 39.74
CA ASN A 445 14.11 -11.61 39.35
C ASN A 445 13.23 -12.02 40.53
N LYS A 446 13.73 -12.86 41.45
CA LYS A 446 13.00 -13.25 42.67
C LYS A 446 12.74 -12.05 43.57
N TYR A 447 13.76 -11.23 43.81
CA TYR A 447 13.63 -10.06 44.70
C TYR A 447 12.66 -9.01 44.15
N THR A 448 12.71 -8.73 42.84
CA THR A 448 11.78 -7.81 42.19
C THR A 448 10.33 -8.28 42.32
N LYS A 449 10.06 -9.59 42.18
CA LYS A 449 8.71 -10.15 42.40
C LYS A 449 8.23 -9.99 43.84
N GLU A 450 9.12 -10.13 44.83
CA GLU A 450 8.77 -9.87 46.23
C GLU A 450 8.44 -8.39 46.47
N LEU A 451 9.23 -7.47 45.93
CA LEU A 451 8.96 -6.03 46.02
C LEU A 451 7.61 -5.66 45.38
N ALA A 452 7.27 -6.26 44.24
CA ALA A 452 6.02 -5.98 43.52
C ALA A 452 4.75 -6.41 44.28
N LYS A 453 4.87 -7.17 45.39
CA LYS A 453 3.72 -7.57 46.24
C LYS A 453 3.18 -6.45 47.11
N THR A 454 4.01 -5.49 47.51
CA THR A 454 3.61 -4.39 48.41
C THR A 454 3.62 -3.04 47.70
N THR A 455 2.90 -2.07 48.25
CA THR A 455 2.87 -0.69 47.75
C THR A 455 4.23 -0.04 47.87
N GLU A 456 4.89 -0.21 49.02
CA GLU A 456 6.20 0.36 49.34
C GLU A 456 7.28 -0.25 48.45
N GLY A 457 7.25 -1.57 48.24
CA GLY A 457 8.20 -2.25 47.36
C GLY A 457 8.02 -1.86 45.90
N SER A 458 6.77 -1.69 45.46
CA SER A 458 6.46 -1.20 44.10
C SER A 458 6.95 0.24 43.90
N GLN A 459 6.77 1.12 44.89
CA GLN A 459 7.28 2.49 44.86
C GLN A 459 8.80 2.53 44.86
N HIS A 460 9.47 1.70 45.69
CA HIS A 460 10.93 1.59 45.72
C HIS A 460 11.49 1.19 44.34
N LEU A 461 10.88 0.18 43.72
CA LEU A 461 11.30 -0.29 42.40
C LEU A 461 11.10 0.78 41.32
N TYR A 462 9.97 1.49 41.33
CA TYR A 462 9.73 2.61 40.43
C TYR A 462 10.76 3.73 40.64
N ASP A 463 10.99 4.14 41.89
CA ASP A 463 11.96 5.19 42.23
C ASP A 463 13.36 4.86 41.72
N LEU A 464 13.81 3.60 41.86
CA LEU A 464 15.09 3.17 41.31
C LEU A 464 15.13 3.30 39.78
N MET A 465 14.10 2.81 39.08
CA MET A 465 13.99 2.88 37.62
C MET A 465 13.88 4.32 37.09
N VAL A 466 13.41 5.28 37.90
CA VAL A 466 13.24 6.68 37.47
C VAL A 466 14.40 7.59 37.86
N LYS A 467 14.95 7.48 39.07
CA LYS A 467 16.02 8.37 39.57
C LYS A 467 17.32 8.24 38.78
N ASN A 468 17.56 7.08 38.17
CA ASN A 468 18.81 6.76 37.49
C ASN A 468 18.73 6.75 35.96
N ARG A 469 17.61 7.25 35.38
CA ARG A 469 17.41 7.28 33.92
C ARG A 469 18.56 7.97 33.21
N TYR A 470 18.89 7.51 32.01
CA TYR A 470 19.90 8.09 31.13
C TYR A 470 21.36 8.05 31.64
N GLN A 471 21.66 7.29 32.69
CA GLN A 471 23.00 7.24 33.30
C GLN A 471 23.90 6.11 32.79
N MET A 472 23.49 5.37 31.75
CA MET A 472 24.31 4.28 31.22
C MET A 472 25.53 4.82 30.47
N THR A 473 26.72 4.42 30.93
CA THR A 473 28.01 4.62 30.26
C THR A 473 28.47 3.29 29.66
N LYS A 474 29.54 3.31 28.84
CA LYS A 474 30.12 2.08 28.30
C LYS A 474 30.60 1.16 29.42
N GLU A 475 31.22 1.75 30.45
CA GLU A 475 31.79 1.06 31.60
C GLU A 475 30.69 0.42 32.46
N SER A 476 29.62 1.16 32.78
CA SER A 476 28.52 0.59 33.57
C SER A 476 27.72 -0.47 32.82
N ALA A 477 27.62 -0.36 31.49
CA ALA A 477 27.06 -1.42 30.65
C ALA A 477 27.94 -2.69 30.66
N LEU A 478 29.26 -2.54 30.50
CA LEU A 478 30.21 -3.67 30.54
C LEU A 478 30.23 -4.35 31.91
N ASP A 479 30.19 -3.59 33.00
CA ASP A 479 30.15 -4.14 34.36
C ASP A 479 28.88 -4.95 34.62
N MET A 480 27.73 -4.43 34.16
CA MET A 480 26.46 -5.15 34.22
C MET A 480 26.50 -6.44 33.39
N LEU A 481 26.97 -6.37 32.14
CA LEU A 481 27.09 -7.53 31.26
C LEU A 481 28.00 -8.61 31.85
N LYS A 482 29.15 -8.23 32.40
CA LYS A 482 30.03 -9.14 33.14
C LYS A 482 29.36 -9.73 34.38
N THR A 483 28.61 -8.93 35.14
CA THR A 483 27.93 -9.38 36.36
C THR A 483 26.84 -10.40 36.09
N PHE A 484 26.13 -10.28 34.97
CA PHE A 484 25.02 -11.15 34.61
C PHE A 484 25.39 -12.22 33.57
N ASP A 485 26.66 -12.31 33.17
CA ASP A 485 27.18 -13.27 32.18
C ASP A 485 26.47 -13.15 30.82
N ALA A 486 26.59 -11.97 30.21
CA ALA A 486 26.03 -11.64 28.91
C ALA A 486 27.01 -10.81 28.08
N ASP A 487 26.82 -10.82 26.76
CA ASP A 487 27.68 -10.15 25.78
C ASP A 487 27.08 -8.80 25.31
N ARG A 488 25.75 -8.68 25.31
CA ARG A 488 25.04 -7.51 24.79
C ARG A 488 23.82 -7.15 25.62
N LEU A 489 23.46 -5.86 25.61
CA LEU A 489 22.33 -5.32 26.35
C LEU A 489 21.25 -4.81 25.39
N VAL A 490 20.00 -5.22 25.62
CA VAL A 490 18.82 -4.70 24.93
C VAL A 490 17.85 -4.13 25.96
N HIS A 491 17.37 -2.90 25.74
CA HIS A 491 16.46 -2.23 26.67
C HIS A 491 15.38 -1.38 25.99
N GLY A 492 14.32 -1.05 26.74
CA GLY A 492 13.24 -0.14 26.33
C GLY A 492 13.33 1.20 27.07
N HIS A 493 12.19 1.67 27.59
CA HIS A 493 12.04 2.76 28.57
C HIS A 493 12.31 4.19 28.07
N THR A 494 13.23 4.35 27.13
CA THR A 494 13.73 5.66 26.69
C THR A 494 13.36 5.91 25.22
N PRO A 495 12.28 6.68 24.93
CA PRO A 495 11.75 6.84 23.57
C PRO A 495 12.75 7.38 22.55
N GLN A 496 12.87 6.71 21.40
CA GLN A 496 13.82 7.07 20.33
C GLN A 496 13.15 7.67 19.07
N GLY A 497 11.92 8.19 19.18
CA GLY A 497 11.25 8.90 18.07
C GLY A 497 11.03 8.04 16.81
N GLY A 498 10.72 6.75 16.97
CA GLY A 498 10.43 5.83 15.87
C GLY A 498 11.61 5.04 15.32
N LYS A 499 12.82 5.20 15.89
CA LYS A 499 14.04 4.50 15.49
C LYS A 499 14.54 3.55 16.60
N ILE A 500 15.38 2.58 16.25
CA ILE A 500 16.28 1.93 17.20
C ILE A 500 17.53 2.76 17.26
N THR A 501 18.13 2.85 18.44
CA THR A 501 19.50 3.37 18.57
C THR A 501 20.38 2.33 19.24
N SER A 502 21.57 2.16 18.68
CA SER A 502 22.62 1.34 19.28
C SER A 502 23.78 2.25 19.67
N LYS A 503 24.40 1.97 20.80
CA LYS A 503 25.52 2.73 21.37
C LYS A 503 26.69 1.79 21.67
N TYR A 504 27.88 2.39 21.74
CA TYR A 504 29.12 1.71 22.14
C TYR A 504 29.46 0.50 21.27
N GLU A 505 29.52 0.68 19.95
CA GLU A 505 29.82 -0.41 19.00
C GLU A 505 28.81 -1.56 19.11
N ASP A 506 27.52 -1.21 19.13
CA ASP A 506 26.39 -2.14 19.22
C ASP A 506 26.28 -2.97 20.51
N LEU A 507 27.07 -2.65 21.54
CA LEU A 507 27.01 -3.26 22.87
C LEU A 507 25.63 -3.07 23.52
N VAL A 508 25.06 -1.86 23.39
CA VAL A 508 23.78 -1.48 24.01
C VAL A 508 22.81 -1.07 22.92
N THR A 509 21.61 -1.64 22.93
CA THR A 509 20.57 -1.31 21.95
C THR A 509 19.25 -0.95 22.63
N ASN A 510 18.70 0.20 22.25
CA ASN A 510 17.41 0.68 22.70
C ASN A 510 16.32 0.38 21.65
N ILE A 511 15.30 -0.39 22.05
CA ILE A 511 14.20 -0.83 21.20
C ILE A 511 12.88 -0.07 21.44
N ASP A 512 12.86 0.94 22.33
CA ASP A 512 11.69 1.81 22.50
C ASP A 512 11.58 2.80 21.33
N SER A 513 10.77 2.43 20.35
CA SER A 513 10.45 3.26 19.19
C SER A 513 9.51 4.44 19.50
N GLY A 514 9.24 4.75 20.78
CA GLY A 514 8.44 5.89 21.20
C GLY A 514 6.94 5.66 21.05
N SER A 515 6.48 4.43 21.25
CA SER A 515 5.05 4.12 21.25
C SER A 515 4.30 4.95 22.30
N GLY A 516 4.93 5.33 23.41
CA GLY A 516 4.33 6.16 24.45
C GLY A 516 4.04 7.63 24.06
N THR A 517 4.68 8.16 23.01
CA THR A 517 4.68 9.61 22.71
C THR A 517 4.08 10.00 21.35
N ASN A 518 3.75 9.01 20.50
CA ASN A 518 2.97 9.04 19.24
C ASN A 518 3.49 8.04 18.19
N GLY A 519 4.57 7.31 18.50
CA GLY A 519 5.14 6.29 17.62
C GLY A 519 4.34 4.98 17.58
N VAL A 520 4.78 4.07 16.70
CA VAL A 520 4.28 2.70 16.55
C VAL A 520 5.34 1.74 17.10
N SER A 521 4.95 0.79 17.96
CA SER A 521 5.86 -0.26 18.44
C SER A 521 6.36 -1.10 17.27
N ARG A 522 7.66 -1.41 17.24
CA ARG A 522 8.31 -2.21 16.18
C ARG A 522 8.90 -3.50 16.76
N ILE A 523 8.98 -4.55 15.94
CA ILE A 523 9.60 -5.84 16.31
C ILE A 523 10.93 -5.99 15.60
N HIS A 524 11.93 -6.45 16.34
CA HIS A 524 13.31 -6.54 15.88
C HIS A 524 13.82 -7.96 16.04
N HIS A 525 14.44 -8.50 14.99
CA HIS A 525 15.18 -9.76 15.08
C HIS A 525 16.53 -9.49 15.75
N ILE A 526 16.83 -10.26 16.78
CA ILE A 526 18.08 -10.22 17.53
C ILE A 526 18.88 -11.45 17.12
N GLY A 527 19.79 -11.28 16.16
CA GLY A 527 20.76 -12.30 15.75
C GLY A 527 22.09 -12.12 16.46
N GLY A 528 22.96 -13.15 16.41
CA GLY A 528 24.21 -13.21 17.19
C GLY A 528 25.12 -11.97 17.10
N GLN A 529 25.21 -11.31 15.93
CA GLN A 529 25.97 -10.06 15.78
C GLN A 529 25.14 -8.87 15.29
N ASN A 530 23.91 -9.08 14.83
CA ASN A 530 23.13 -8.03 14.15
C ASN A 530 21.72 -7.93 14.74
N ILE A 531 21.30 -6.70 15.05
CA ILE A 531 19.90 -6.38 15.34
C ILE A 531 19.28 -5.78 14.09
N LYS A 532 18.23 -6.42 13.57
CA LYS A 532 17.58 -6.00 12.33
C LYS A 532 16.09 -5.76 12.56
N LEU A 533 15.59 -4.66 12.02
CA LEU A 533 14.15 -4.44 11.93
C LEU A 533 13.54 -5.49 10.99
N MET A 534 12.51 -6.18 11.45
CA MET A 534 11.91 -7.27 10.69
C MET A 534 11.36 -6.83 9.33
N ARG A 535 10.68 -5.67 9.29
CA ARG A 535 10.24 -5.03 8.03
C ARG A 535 10.30 -3.51 8.14
N ASN A 536 11.10 -2.87 7.29
CA ASN A 536 11.07 -1.42 7.10
C ASN A 536 10.10 -1.10 5.96
N ASN A 537 8.96 -0.49 6.27
CA ASN A 537 7.99 0.06 5.30
C ASN A 537 7.27 -0.91 4.33
N SER A 538 7.27 -2.23 4.60
CA SER A 538 6.43 -3.15 3.82
C SER A 538 5.00 -3.13 4.36
N ARG A 539 4.03 -2.69 3.54
CA ARG A 539 2.58 -2.79 3.82
C ARG A 539 2.22 -4.25 4.17
N VAL A 540 1.40 -4.45 5.19
CA VAL A 540 0.76 -5.75 5.44
C VAL A 540 -0.10 -6.07 4.23
N ILE A 541 0.24 -7.13 3.51
CA ILE A 541 -0.68 -7.71 2.54
C ILE A 541 -1.50 -8.73 3.34
N THR A 542 -2.78 -8.42 3.54
CA THR A 542 -3.77 -9.34 4.10
C THR A 542 -3.93 -10.57 3.22
N ARG A 543 -4.51 -11.64 3.76
CA ARG A 543 -4.88 -12.81 2.96
C ARG A 543 -5.76 -12.39 1.78
N THR A 544 -6.73 -11.53 2.03
CA THR A 544 -7.66 -11.02 1.01
C THR A 544 -6.93 -10.23 -0.07
N GLU A 545 -5.97 -9.38 0.30
CA GLU A 545 -5.15 -8.64 -0.68
C GLU A 545 -4.22 -9.57 -1.47
N LEU A 546 -3.64 -10.60 -0.84
CA LEU A 546 -2.80 -11.59 -1.51
C LEU A 546 -3.62 -12.49 -2.44
N GLU A 547 -4.84 -12.86 -2.03
CA GLU A 547 -5.81 -13.58 -2.87
C GLU A 547 -6.25 -12.72 -4.06
N ALA A 548 -6.47 -11.42 -3.86
CA ALA A 548 -6.76 -10.47 -4.93
C ALA A 548 -5.56 -10.25 -5.86
N GLU A 549 -4.34 -10.20 -5.32
CA GLU A 549 -3.10 -10.13 -6.09
C GLU A 549 -2.85 -11.41 -6.88
N TYR A 550 -3.09 -12.57 -6.27
CA TYR A 550 -3.05 -13.86 -6.94
C TYR A 550 -4.09 -13.93 -8.07
N ALA A 551 -5.32 -13.48 -7.83
CA ALA A 551 -6.36 -13.43 -8.85
C ALA A 551 -5.97 -12.52 -10.02
N ARG A 552 -5.40 -11.33 -9.74
CA ARG A 552 -4.90 -10.40 -10.76
C ARG A 552 -3.73 -11.00 -11.56
N ALA A 553 -2.74 -11.59 -10.88
CA ALA A 553 -1.60 -12.21 -11.53
C ALA A 553 -2.00 -13.44 -12.36
N LEU A 554 -2.95 -14.24 -11.87
CA LEU A 554 -3.49 -15.38 -12.58
C LEU A 554 -4.25 -14.95 -13.83
N GLU A 555 -5.02 -13.86 -13.74
CA GLU A 555 -5.69 -13.27 -14.90
C GLU A 555 -4.70 -12.69 -15.90
N GLU A 556 -3.66 -11.99 -15.42
CA GLU A 556 -2.57 -11.50 -16.29
C GLU A 556 -1.86 -12.65 -17.02
N PHE A 557 -1.52 -13.73 -16.31
CA PHE A 557 -0.94 -14.93 -16.91
C PHE A 557 -1.89 -15.57 -17.93
N ARG A 558 -3.19 -15.67 -17.63
CA ARG A 558 -4.19 -16.20 -18.57
C ARG A 558 -4.31 -15.34 -19.82
N LEU A 559 -4.30 -14.02 -19.67
CA LEU A 559 -4.35 -13.08 -20.79
C LEU A 559 -3.08 -13.20 -21.66
N ARG A 560 -1.90 -13.34 -21.04
CA ARG A 560 -0.63 -13.55 -21.74
C ARG A 560 -0.53 -14.93 -22.39
N ASP A 561 -0.99 -16.00 -21.73
CA ASP A 561 -1.05 -17.36 -22.25
C ASP A 561 -2.00 -17.41 -23.46
N MET A 562 -3.16 -16.76 -23.34
CA MET A 562 -4.10 -16.61 -24.44
C MET A 562 -3.49 -15.80 -25.59
N ALA A 563 -2.77 -14.71 -25.31
CA ALA A 563 -2.08 -13.92 -26.33
C ALA A 563 -0.96 -14.71 -27.05
N VAL A 564 -0.21 -15.54 -26.33
CA VAL A 564 0.82 -16.43 -26.89
C VAL A 564 0.18 -17.56 -27.72
N ARG A 565 -0.86 -18.23 -27.20
CA ARG A 565 -1.56 -19.32 -27.91
C ARG A 565 -2.34 -18.85 -29.14
N ARG A 566 -2.86 -17.63 -29.13
CA ARG A 566 -3.66 -17.07 -30.24
C ARG A 566 -2.84 -16.16 -31.15
N GLY A 567 -1.55 -16.00 -30.88
CA GLY A 567 -0.69 -15.07 -31.61
C GLY A 567 -0.94 -13.58 -31.32
N TYR A 568 -2.11 -13.11 -30.81
CA TYR A 568 -2.40 -11.73 -30.34
C TYR A 568 -3.71 -11.63 -29.49
N THR A 569 -3.89 -10.50 -28.76
CA THR A 569 -5.00 -10.07 -27.86
C THR A 569 -6.40 -9.99 -28.51
N VAL A 570 -7.50 -10.23 -27.74
CA VAL A 570 -8.86 -10.51 -28.28
C VAL A 570 -9.99 -9.64 -27.67
N PRO A 571 -10.86 -9.00 -28.48
CA PRO A 571 -12.13 -8.36 -28.06
C PRO A 571 -13.37 -9.28 -28.17
N TYR A 572 -14.49 -8.94 -27.50
CA TYR A 572 -15.76 -9.71 -27.45
C TYR A 572 -16.99 -8.92 -27.98
N SER A 573 -18.03 -9.63 -28.46
CA SER A 573 -19.35 -9.13 -28.89
C SER A 573 -20.50 -9.63 -28.01
N VAL A 574 -21.61 -8.87 -27.88
CA VAL A 574 -22.92 -9.38 -27.45
C VAL A 574 -24.01 -8.78 -28.35
N ILE A 575 -24.84 -9.62 -28.97
CA ILE A 575 -26.12 -9.25 -29.59
C ILE A 575 -27.24 -10.00 -28.85
N GLY A 576 -28.29 -9.27 -28.47
CA GLY A 576 -29.62 -9.84 -28.25
C GLY A 576 -30.23 -9.61 -26.86
N LEU A 577 -30.86 -8.46 -26.66
CA LEU A 577 -32.05 -8.34 -25.80
C LEU A 577 -32.88 -7.17 -26.31
N ALA A 578 -33.73 -7.45 -27.29
CA ALA A 578 -34.83 -6.59 -27.67
C ALA A 578 -36.12 -7.17 -27.09
N ASN A 579 -36.79 -6.33 -26.29
CA ASN A 579 -38.22 -6.19 -26.09
C ASN A 579 -38.92 -6.89 -24.90
N ARG A 580 -39.17 -6.05 -23.87
CA ARG A 580 -40.47 -5.48 -23.44
C ARG A 580 -40.97 -5.87 -22.03
N GLN A 581 -41.22 -4.81 -21.26
CA GLN A 581 -42.27 -4.57 -20.24
C GLN A 581 -42.25 -5.47 -18.99
N THR A 582 -42.30 -4.97 -17.76
CA THR A 582 -43.32 -4.10 -17.11
C THR A 582 -42.75 -3.46 -15.82
N ARG A 583 -43.42 -2.38 -15.36
CA ARG A 583 -43.49 -1.85 -13.97
C ARG A 583 -43.29 -2.97 -12.90
N ILE A 584 -42.67 -2.80 -11.74
CA ILE A 584 -42.61 -1.71 -10.72
C ILE A 584 -41.18 -1.64 -10.19
#